data_AF-A0A5N6NQW2-F1
#
_entry.id   AF-A0A5N6NQW2-F1
#
_cell.length_a   1.000
_cell.length_b   1.000
_cell.length_c   1.000
_cell.angle_alpha   90.00
_cell.angle_beta   90.00
_cell.angle_gamma   90.00
#
_symmetry.space_group_name_H-M   'P 1'
#
loop_
_entity.id
_entity.type
_entity.pdbx_description
1 polymer ?
#
loop_
_entity_poly.entity_id
_entity_poly.type
_entity_poly.pdbx_seq_one_letter_code
_entity_poly.pdbx_strand_id
1 'polypeptide(L)'
;MEELSENKSNIPPPSSASEVDFGVLEKVKPFAGDSAVEWVDYAIQHAVIAQKTVVETLESTIALTKSRLDQIKSTSTSHLHMTINSLKDLKSDYNVYEDIVFGKIKEGVYFTASHPFATTGLVFGSGILALKRTRRSLYYSTMRLFSSDEAMLAKANAKVQKLRESVRTLTEERKKLEKLSLGAEVELKRARTKLRQAGKQIHGVISSGYKIERQAGGLKDILSELPKRDASGFRSEVSRLASEAKRERRVLNKEVKKISNYGISV
;
A
#
# COMPACT_ATOMS: atom_id res chain seq x y z
N MET A 1 44.11 2.76 36.52
CA MET A 1 44.42 4.03 35.82
C MET A 1 43.59 3.99 34.55
N GLU A 2 42.32 4.38 34.68
CA GLU A 2 41.68 5.64 34.20
C GLU A 2 40.75 5.22 33.04
N GLU A 3 39.42 5.10 33.19
CA GLU A 3 38.32 6.10 33.33
C GLU A 3 38.13 7.07 32.14
N LEU A 4 36.83 7.43 31.93
CA LEU A 4 36.16 8.27 30.90
C LEU A 4 35.67 7.50 29.65
N SER A 5 34.39 7.14 29.42
CA SER A 5 33.05 7.75 29.57
C SER A 5 32.59 8.66 28.40
N GLU A 6 31.57 8.22 27.64
CA GLU A 6 30.41 8.95 27.07
C GLU A 6 29.75 8.08 25.97
N ASN A 7 28.56 7.50 26.12
CA ASN A 7 27.18 8.01 26.25
C ASN A 7 26.42 8.24 24.91
N LYS A 8 25.48 7.31 24.67
CA LYS A 8 24.20 7.35 23.91
C LYS A 8 24.05 8.16 22.61
N SER A 9 23.65 7.45 21.56
CA SER A 9 22.22 7.41 21.19
C SER A 9 21.88 6.16 20.37
N ASN A 10 20.95 5.36 20.92
CA ASN A 10 20.31 4.21 20.29
C ASN A 10 19.18 4.70 19.38
N ILE A 11 19.17 4.28 18.11
CA ILE A 11 18.01 4.40 17.21
C ILE A 11 17.68 3.00 16.70
N PRO A 12 16.64 2.33 17.22
CA PRO A 12 16.06 1.15 16.60
C PRO A 12 15.07 1.55 15.49
N PRO A 13 14.80 0.66 14.51
CA PRO A 13 14.05 0.97 13.31
C PRO A 13 12.53 1.09 13.60
N PRO A 14 11.79 1.97 12.91
CA PRO A 14 10.32 1.91 12.97
C PRO A 14 9.81 0.80 12.04
N SER A 15 9.58 -0.38 12.63
CA SER A 15 8.54 -1.30 12.17
C SER A 15 7.30 -1.07 13.01
N SER A 16 6.24 -0.56 12.40
CA SER A 16 4.85 -0.94 12.67
C SER A 16 3.96 -0.13 11.73
N ALA A 17 3.58 -0.77 10.63
CA ALA A 17 2.33 -0.46 9.97
C ALA A 17 1.22 -0.74 11.00
N SER A 18 0.70 0.31 11.62
CA SER A 18 -0.59 0.23 12.31
C SER A 18 -1.66 0.36 11.23
N GLU A 19 -2.24 -0.78 10.91
CA GLU A 19 -3.55 -0.96 10.29
C GLU A 19 -4.50 0.16 10.74
N VAL A 20 -5.09 0.86 9.78
CA VAL A 20 -6.32 1.61 10.04
C VAL A 20 -7.40 0.55 10.23
N ASP A 21 -7.61 0.20 11.50
CA ASP A 21 -8.67 -0.66 11.98
C ASP A 21 -10.02 0.01 11.67
N PHE A 22 -10.68 -0.41 10.58
CA PHE A 22 -12.08 -0.10 10.29
C PHE A 22 -13.00 -0.99 11.16
N GLY A 23 -12.74 -0.99 12.46
CA GLY A 23 -13.20 -2.01 13.40
C GLY A 23 -13.84 -1.46 14.66
N VAL A 24 -14.57 -0.33 14.60
CA VAL A 24 -15.45 0.08 15.72
C VAL A 24 -16.78 0.59 15.17
N LEU A 25 -17.58 -0.32 14.61
CA LEU A 25 -19.03 -0.16 14.57
C LEU A 25 -19.55 -0.70 15.90
N GLU A 26 -19.41 0.12 16.94
CA GLU A 26 -19.82 -0.19 18.30
C GLU A 26 -21.35 -0.32 18.35
N LYS A 27 -21.79 -1.59 18.26
CA LYS A 27 -22.93 -2.18 18.98
C LYS A 27 -24.00 -1.19 19.47
N VAL A 28 -24.87 -0.75 18.56
CA VAL A 28 -26.13 -0.09 18.94
C VAL A 28 -27.07 -1.14 19.53
N LYS A 29 -27.31 -1.02 20.85
CA LYS A 29 -28.34 -1.75 21.61
C LYS A 29 -29.72 -1.41 21.01
N PRO A 30 -30.61 -2.39 20.74
CA PRO A 30 -31.94 -2.07 20.22
C PRO A 30 -32.71 -1.28 21.28
N PHE A 31 -33.08 -0.05 20.92
CA PHE A 31 -33.89 0.85 21.73
C PHE A 31 -35.31 0.28 21.85
N ALA A 32 -35.77 0.09 23.09
CA ALA A 32 -37.12 -0.30 23.43
C ALA A 32 -37.83 0.97 23.94
N GLY A 33 -38.64 1.59 23.09
CA GLY A 33 -39.41 2.80 23.41
C GLY A 33 -40.54 2.96 22.40
N ASP A 34 -41.76 3.19 22.90
CA ASP A 34 -43.04 2.90 22.22
C ASP A 34 -43.64 4.12 21.49
N SER A 35 -42.81 5.06 21.03
CA SER A 35 -43.33 6.18 20.22
C SER A 35 -42.31 6.71 19.19
N ALA A 36 -42.81 7.02 17.99
CA ALA A 36 -42.02 7.54 16.88
C ALA A 36 -41.34 8.89 17.19
N VAL A 37 -41.84 9.63 18.19
CA VAL A 37 -41.34 10.96 18.58
C VAL A 37 -39.99 10.84 19.30
N GLU A 38 -39.80 9.83 20.14
CA GLU A 38 -38.55 9.62 20.89
C GLU A 38 -37.40 9.15 19.98
N TRP A 39 -37.70 8.39 18.93
CA TRP A 39 -36.70 7.99 17.93
C TRP A 39 -36.22 9.18 17.09
N VAL A 40 -37.15 10.08 16.73
CA VAL A 40 -36.80 11.30 15.98
C VAL A 40 -35.94 12.22 16.83
N ASP A 41 -36.28 12.43 18.11
CA ASP A 41 -35.48 13.28 18.99
C ASP A 41 -34.08 12.71 19.25
N TYR A 42 -33.97 11.39 19.45
CA TYR A 42 -32.69 10.70 19.58
C TYR A 42 -31.83 10.80 18.30
N ALA A 43 -32.44 10.63 17.12
CA ALA A 43 -31.74 10.74 15.85
C ALA A 43 -31.25 12.17 15.58
N ILE A 44 -32.03 13.19 15.96
CA ILE A 44 -31.65 14.59 15.86
C ILE A 44 -30.46 14.89 16.79
N GLN A 45 -30.49 14.42 18.04
CA GLN A 45 -29.38 14.64 18.98
C GLN A 45 -28.09 13.97 18.49
N HIS A 46 -28.16 12.73 17.96
CA HIS A 46 -27.00 12.05 17.39
C HIS A 46 -26.47 12.72 16.13
N ALA A 47 -27.34 13.27 15.28
CA ALA A 47 -26.93 14.03 14.11
C ALA A 47 -26.20 15.31 14.49
N VAL A 48 -26.67 16.02 15.52
CA VAL A 48 -26.02 17.25 16.03
C VAL A 48 -24.65 16.94 16.62
N ILE A 49 -24.51 15.84 17.37
CA ILE A 49 -23.21 15.43 17.95
C ILE A 49 -22.24 15.01 16.85
N ALA A 50 -22.68 14.22 15.87
CA ALA A 50 -21.86 13.83 14.73
C ALA A 50 -21.43 15.03 13.86
N GLN A 51 -22.31 16.03 13.70
CA GLN A 51 -21.96 17.26 12.99
C GLN A 51 -20.87 18.04 13.73
N LYS A 52 -21.00 18.19 15.05
CA LYS A 52 -20.01 18.90 15.88
C LYS A 52 -18.64 18.23 15.85
N THR A 53 -18.58 16.91 15.97
CA THR A 53 -17.31 16.18 15.92
C THR A 53 -16.64 16.25 14.54
N VAL A 54 -17.42 16.25 13.46
CA VAL A 54 -16.89 16.45 12.10
C VAL A 54 -16.35 17.88 11.93
N VAL A 55 -17.04 18.89 12.44
CA VAL A 55 -16.57 20.29 12.35
C VAL A 55 -15.28 20.48 13.16
N GLU A 56 -15.21 19.98 14.39
CA GLU A 56 -14.01 20.08 15.24
C GLU A 56 -12.81 19.31 14.69
N THR A 57 -13.03 18.14 14.07
CA THR A 57 -11.97 17.36 13.41
C THR A 57 -11.45 18.02 12.13
N LEU A 58 -12.34 18.68 11.38
CA LEU A 58 -11.92 19.47 10.21
C LEU A 58 -11.13 20.71 10.62
N GLU A 59 -11.59 21.47 11.61
CA GLU A 59 -10.89 22.68 12.09
C GLU A 59 -9.50 22.34 12.67
N SER A 60 -9.39 21.27 13.46
CA SER A 60 -8.10 20.81 13.99
C SER A 60 -7.15 20.31 12.90
N THR A 61 -7.66 19.61 11.88
CA THR A 61 -6.85 19.17 10.73
C THR A 61 -6.39 20.37 9.87
N ILE A 62 -7.24 21.38 9.70
CA ILE A 62 -6.90 22.63 9.01
C ILE A 62 -5.84 23.42 9.79
N ALA A 63 -5.96 23.49 11.12
CA ALA A 63 -4.97 24.16 11.96
C ALA A 63 -3.61 23.44 11.96
N LEU A 64 -3.61 22.10 12.01
CA LEU A 64 -2.40 21.27 11.94
C LEU A 64 -1.72 21.36 10.57
N THR A 65 -2.48 21.39 9.48
CA THR A 65 -1.91 21.57 8.13
C THR A 65 -1.33 22.97 7.95
N LYS A 66 -2.00 24.02 8.45
CA LYS A 66 -1.45 25.39 8.45
C LYS A 66 -0.15 25.49 9.23
N SER A 67 -0.09 24.95 10.45
CA SER A 67 1.12 25.01 11.28
C SER A 67 2.29 24.25 10.67
N ARG A 68 2.04 23.09 10.04
CA ARG A 68 3.05 22.34 9.28
C ARG A 68 3.52 23.10 8.05
N LEU A 69 2.61 23.77 7.36
CA LEU A 69 2.94 24.56 6.17
C LEU A 69 3.75 25.81 6.53
N ASP A 70 3.43 26.47 7.64
CA ASP A 70 4.22 27.57 8.20
C ASP A 70 5.62 27.09 8.65
N GLN A 71 5.72 25.89 9.22
CA GLN A 71 7.00 25.26 9.59
C GLN A 71 7.85 24.89 8.35
N ILE A 72 7.23 24.39 7.27
CA ILE A 72 7.93 24.08 6.01
C ILE A 72 8.36 25.39 5.32
N LYS A 73 7.51 26.41 5.35
CA LYS A 73 7.82 27.73 4.80
C LYS A 73 9.01 28.35 5.54
N SER A 74 9.02 28.35 6.87
CA SER A 74 10.15 28.89 7.65
C SER A 74 11.44 28.12 7.41
N THR A 75 11.39 26.78 7.38
CA THR A 75 12.55 25.93 7.11
C THR A 75 13.09 26.14 5.69
N SER A 76 12.21 26.20 4.69
CA SER A 76 12.59 26.44 3.29
C SER A 76 13.22 27.82 3.09
N THR A 77 12.70 28.86 3.75
CA THR A 77 13.30 30.21 3.65
C THR A 77 14.75 30.25 4.13
N SER A 78 15.10 29.54 5.20
CA SER A 78 16.48 29.48 5.69
C SER A 78 17.44 28.85 4.67
N HIS A 79 17.03 27.75 4.02
CA HIS A 79 17.83 27.08 2.98
C HIS A 79 17.94 27.91 1.69
N LEU A 80 16.89 28.66 1.33
CA LEU A 80 16.93 29.60 0.22
C LEU A 80 17.87 30.76 0.51
N HIS A 81 17.86 31.32 1.72
CA HIS A 81 18.80 32.37 2.11
C HIS A 81 20.25 31.88 2.08
N MET A 82 20.52 30.64 2.51
CA MET A 82 21.85 30.03 2.42
C MET A 82 22.31 29.88 0.96
N THR A 83 21.42 29.43 0.06
CA THR A 83 21.73 29.31 -1.38
C THR A 83 21.96 30.67 -2.03
N ILE A 84 21.15 31.68 -1.69
CA ILE A 84 21.29 33.06 -2.19
C ILE A 84 22.61 33.67 -1.72
N ASN A 85 23.02 33.42 -0.47
CA ASN A 85 24.28 33.92 0.06
C ASN A 85 25.48 33.23 -0.61
N SER A 86 25.45 31.91 -0.81
CA SER A 86 26.51 31.22 -1.57
C SER A 86 26.61 31.72 -3.01
N LEU A 87 25.48 32.08 -3.63
CA LEU A 87 25.48 32.65 -4.99
C LEU A 87 26.02 34.08 -5.03
N LYS A 88 25.84 34.86 -3.95
CA LYS A 88 26.46 36.20 -3.80
C LYS A 88 27.96 36.09 -3.59
N ASP A 89 28.43 35.16 -2.77
CA ASP A 89 29.87 34.92 -2.56
C ASP A 89 30.54 34.45 -3.85
N LEU A 90 29.89 33.56 -4.60
CA LEU A 90 30.41 33.09 -5.89
C LEU A 90 30.45 34.21 -6.94
N LYS A 91 29.53 35.17 -6.85
CA LYS A 91 29.54 36.37 -7.70
C LYS A 91 30.67 37.32 -7.31
N SER A 92 30.94 37.52 -6.02
CA SER A 92 32.08 38.34 -5.61
C SER A 92 33.40 37.71 -6.03
N ASP A 93 33.54 36.38 -5.87
CA ASP A 93 34.74 35.66 -6.28
C ASP A 93 34.92 35.71 -7.81
N TYR A 94 33.83 35.58 -8.57
CA TYR A 94 33.86 35.70 -10.02
C TYR A 94 34.30 37.10 -10.48
N ASN A 95 33.81 38.16 -9.85
CA ASN A 95 34.19 39.53 -10.18
C ASN A 95 35.69 39.78 -10.01
N VAL A 96 36.35 39.17 -9.01
CA VAL A 96 37.80 39.29 -8.82
C VAL A 96 38.57 38.68 -10.00
N TYR A 97 38.14 37.50 -10.48
CA TYR A 97 38.75 36.90 -11.67
C TYR A 97 38.41 37.65 -12.96
N GLU A 98 37.19 38.19 -13.06
CA GLU A 98 36.75 39.02 -14.18
C GLU A 98 37.63 40.26 -14.31
N ASP A 99 37.90 40.97 -13.21
CA ASP A 99 38.77 42.16 -13.20
C ASP A 99 40.22 41.84 -13.56
N ILE A 100 40.76 40.69 -13.13
CA ILE A 100 42.12 40.27 -13.52
C ILE A 100 42.19 39.95 -15.02
N VAL A 101 41.18 39.27 -15.55
CA VAL A 101 41.13 38.88 -16.98
C VAL A 101 40.89 40.12 -17.86
N PHE A 102 39.93 40.97 -17.52
CA PHE A 102 39.68 42.21 -18.26
C PHE A 102 40.82 43.22 -18.10
N GLY A 103 41.49 43.26 -16.95
CA GLY A 103 42.72 44.04 -16.75
C GLY A 103 43.82 43.62 -17.72
N LYS A 104 44.10 42.31 -17.83
CA LYS A 104 45.06 41.76 -18.79
C LYS A 104 44.65 41.94 -20.25
N ILE A 105 43.35 41.86 -20.54
CA ILE A 105 42.83 42.15 -21.88
C ILE A 105 43.02 43.63 -22.22
N LYS A 106 42.78 44.55 -21.27
CA LYS A 106 42.94 45.99 -21.46
C LYS A 106 44.41 46.38 -21.68
N GLU A 107 45.33 45.77 -20.94
CA GLU A 107 46.77 45.85 -21.20
C GLU A 107 47.13 45.26 -22.58
N GLY A 108 46.55 44.11 -22.93
CA GLY A 108 46.70 43.48 -24.24
C GLY A 108 46.18 44.34 -25.39
N VAL A 109 45.08 45.08 -25.19
CA VAL A 109 44.52 46.04 -26.16
C VAL A 109 45.43 47.26 -26.33
N TYR A 110 46.02 47.75 -25.23
CA TYR A 110 47.02 48.81 -25.28
C TYR A 110 48.30 48.36 -26.01
N PHE A 111 48.69 47.09 -25.86
CA PHE A 111 49.78 46.46 -26.62
C PHE A 111 49.41 46.21 -28.10
N THR A 112 48.14 45.90 -28.39
CA THR A 112 47.62 45.61 -29.74
C THR A 112 47.62 46.83 -30.67
N ALA A 113 47.56 48.05 -30.11
CA ALA A 113 47.69 49.29 -30.88
C ALA A 113 49.01 49.37 -31.68
N SER A 114 50.02 48.56 -31.33
CA SER A 114 51.31 48.52 -32.02
C SER A 114 51.39 47.53 -33.19
N HIS A 115 50.48 46.54 -33.32
CA HIS A 115 50.56 45.45 -34.33
C HIS A 115 49.18 44.98 -34.85
N PRO A 116 48.54 45.72 -35.79
CA PRO A 116 47.13 45.52 -36.17
C PRO A 116 46.81 44.28 -37.03
N PHE A 117 47.77 43.67 -37.73
CA PHE A 117 47.47 42.57 -38.66
C PHE A 117 47.50 41.16 -38.01
N ALA A 118 48.31 40.94 -36.97
CA ALA A 118 48.41 39.63 -36.31
C ALA A 118 47.23 39.34 -35.35
N THR A 119 46.61 40.39 -34.80
CA THR A 119 45.56 40.29 -33.77
C THR A 119 44.17 40.06 -34.34
N THR A 120 43.92 40.43 -35.59
CA THR A 120 42.62 40.17 -36.26
C THR A 120 42.28 38.68 -36.25
N GLY A 121 43.24 37.79 -36.57
CA GLY A 121 43.02 36.34 -36.55
C GLY A 121 42.75 35.75 -35.16
N LEU A 122 43.42 36.28 -34.12
CA LEU A 122 43.26 35.81 -32.74
C LEU A 122 41.92 36.24 -32.14
N VAL A 123 41.46 37.46 -32.45
CA VAL A 123 40.18 38.01 -31.98
C VAL A 123 38.99 37.29 -32.63
N PHE A 124 39.05 37.02 -33.93
CA PHE A 124 37.99 36.26 -34.60
C PHE A 124 37.95 34.78 -34.17
N GLY A 125 39.11 34.13 -34.03
CA GLY A 125 39.18 32.73 -33.58
C GLY A 125 38.70 32.54 -32.13
N SER A 126 39.09 33.44 -31.22
CA SER A 126 38.63 33.43 -29.83
C SER A 126 37.15 33.82 -29.70
N GLY A 127 36.66 34.74 -30.53
CA GLY A 127 35.24 35.11 -30.60
C GLY A 127 34.33 33.94 -30.98
N ILE A 128 34.74 33.13 -31.96
CA ILE A 128 33.99 31.93 -32.39
C ILE A 128 34.00 30.85 -31.31
N LEU A 129 35.09 30.71 -30.53
CA LEU A 129 35.18 29.73 -29.45
C LEU A 129 34.45 30.19 -28.16
N ALA A 130 34.37 31.49 -27.92
CA ALA A 130 33.67 32.11 -26.78
C ALA A 130 32.14 32.06 -26.91
N LEU A 131 31.60 31.96 -28.14
CA LEU A 131 30.17 31.74 -28.38
C LEU A 131 29.74 30.37 -27.79
N LYS A 132 28.92 30.41 -26.73
CA LYS A 132 28.47 29.20 -26.00
C LYS A 132 27.87 28.09 -26.89
N ARG A 133 27.31 28.46 -28.05
CA ARG A 133 26.62 27.56 -28.97
C ARG A 133 27.58 26.72 -29.84
N THR A 134 28.67 27.30 -30.31
CA THR A 134 29.68 26.64 -31.17
C THR A 134 30.56 25.70 -30.37
N ARG A 135 30.97 26.08 -29.15
CA ARG A 135 31.73 25.22 -28.22
C ARG A 135 30.98 23.92 -27.92
N ARG A 136 29.68 24.02 -27.66
CA ARG A 136 28.81 22.87 -27.39
C ARG A 136 28.68 21.99 -28.63
N SER A 137 28.46 22.60 -29.80
CA SER A 137 28.34 21.87 -31.07
C SER A 137 29.60 21.10 -31.44
N LEU A 138 30.78 21.74 -31.33
CA LEU A 138 32.06 21.10 -31.62
C LEU A 138 32.36 19.95 -30.66
N TYR A 139 32.12 20.14 -29.36
CA TYR A 139 32.29 19.09 -28.35
C TYR A 139 31.44 17.84 -28.64
N TYR A 140 30.16 18.02 -28.98
CA TYR A 140 29.31 16.87 -29.31
C TYR A 140 29.63 16.27 -30.69
N SER A 141 30.05 17.08 -31.66
CA SER A 141 30.42 16.60 -32.98
C SER A 141 31.69 15.76 -32.94
N THR A 142 32.71 16.18 -32.18
CA THR A 142 33.97 15.43 -32.06
C THR A 142 33.77 14.17 -31.22
N MET A 143 33.08 14.24 -30.07
CA MET A 143 32.73 13.04 -29.28
C MET A 143 31.95 11.99 -30.09
N ARG A 144 31.07 12.44 -31.01
CA ARG A 144 30.31 11.55 -31.89
C ARG A 144 31.15 10.91 -32.98
N LEU A 145 32.17 11.62 -33.49
CA LEU A 145 33.11 11.09 -34.49
C LEU A 145 34.14 10.13 -33.88
N PHE A 146 34.49 10.31 -32.61
CA PHE A 146 35.38 9.39 -31.87
C PHE A 146 34.67 8.17 -31.27
N SER A 147 33.33 8.17 -31.23
CA SER A 147 32.56 6.97 -30.91
C SER A 147 32.52 6.08 -32.14
N SER A 148 33.44 5.12 -32.25
CA SER A 148 33.45 4.18 -33.36
C SER A 148 32.12 3.45 -33.46
N ASP A 149 31.62 3.26 -34.69
CA ASP A 149 30.39 2.51 -34.95
C ASP A 149 30.46 1.10 -34.33
N GLU A 150 31.67 0.53 -34.27
CA GLU A 150 31.97 -0.74 -33.61
C GLU A 150 31.71 -0.71 -32.10
N ALA A 151 32.06 0.36 -31.39
CA ALA A 151 31.79 0.50 -29.96
C ALA A 151 30.29 0.64 -29.67
N MET A 152 29.55 1.33 -30.55
CA MET A 152 28.09 1.43 -30.45
C MET A 152 27.42 0.07 -30.71
N LEU A 153 27.88 -0.67 -31.72
CA LEU A 153 27.40 -2.02 -32.02
C LEU A 153 27.73 -3.02 -30.92
N ALA A 154 28.93 -2.97 -30.34
CA ALA A 154 29.32 -3.81 -29.21
C ALA A 154 28.42 -3.54 -27.98
N LYS A 155 28.15 -2.26 -27.69
CA LYS A 155 27.23 -1.87 -26.61
C LYS A 155 25.79 -2.31 -26.86
N ALA A 156 25.31 -2.22 -28.12
CA ALA A 156 24.00 -2.71 -28.50
C ALA A 156 23.90 -4.24 -28.34
N ASN A 157 24.90 -4.98 -28.81
CA ASN A 157 24.98 -6.43 -28.66
C ASN A 157 25.01 -6.86 -27.19
N ALA A 158 25.81 -6.18 -26.35
CA ALA A 158 25.84 -6.46 -24.91
C ALA A 158 24.47 -6.22 -24.24
N LYS A 159 23.74 -5.17 -24.64
CA LYS A 159 22.38 -4.92 -24.16
C LYS A 159 21.40 -5.99 -24.62
N VAL A 160 21.48 -6.42 -25.88
CA VAL A 160 20.63 -7.49 -26.43
C VAL A 160 20.89 -8.82 -25.71
N GLN A 161 22.15 -9.14 -25.42
CA GLN A 161 22.50 -10.34 -24.65
C GLN A 161 21.92 -10.30 -23.24
N LYS A 162 22.09 -9.19 -22.51
CA LYS A 162 21.46 -9.00 -21.19
C LYS A 162 19.94 -9.15 -21.24
N LEU A 163 19.31 -8.59 -22.28
CA LEU A 163 17.87 -8.70 -22.46
C LEU A 163 17.46 -10.16 -22.73
N ARG A 164 18.24 -10.90 -23.53
CA ARG A 164 18.01 -12.31 -23.81
C ARG A 164 18.12 -13.17 -22.54
N GLU A 165 19.08 -12.89 -21.67
CA GLU A 165 19.21 -13.53 -20.36
C GLU A 165 18.02 -13.22 -19.45
N SER A 166 17.57 -11.96 -19.40
CA SER A 166 16.38 -11.57 -18.64
C SER A 166 15.10 -12.25 -19.16
N VAL A 167 14.97 -12.42 -20.47
CA VAL A 167 13.84 -13.15 -21.05
C VAL A 167 13.91 -14.63 -20.70
N ARG A 168 15.10 -15.25 -20.74
CA ARG A 168 15.27 -16.66 -20.36
C ARG A 168 14.86 -16.91 -18.91
N THR A 169 15.38 -16.12 -17.98
CA THR A 169 15.03 -16.22 -16.55
C THR A 169 13.53 -16.03 -16.33
N LEU A 170 12.90 -15.01 -16.94
CA LEU A 170 11.45 -14.81 -16.91
C LEU A 170 10.67 -16.01 -17.47
N THR A 171 11.13 -16.62 -18.56
CA THR A 171 10.43 -17.79 -19.13
C THR A 171 10.52 -19.03 -18.24
N GLU A 172 11.61 -19.20 -17.49
CA GLU A 172 11.77 -20.28 -16.52
C GLU A 172 10.87 -20.07 -15.30
N GLU A 173 10.87 -18.85 -14.75
CA GLU A 173 9.98 -18.47 -13.64
C GLU A 173 8.52 -18.60 -14.03
N ARG A 174 8.13 -18.13 -15.22
CA ARG A 174 6.78 -18.32 -15.78
C ARG A 174 6.39 -19.79 -15.78
N LYS A 175 7.24 -20.69 -16.31
CA LYS A 175 6.94 -22.13 -16.37
C LYS A 175 6.79 -22.75 -14.98
N LYS A 176 7.61 -22.32 -14.01
CA LYS A 176 7.49 -22.78 -12.62
C LYS A 176 6.17 -22.33 -12.01
N LEU A 177 5.83 -21.04 -12.12
CA LEU A 177 4.58 -20.48 -11.61
C LEU A 177 3.34 -21.09 -12.29
N GLU A 178 3.40 -21.34 -13.59
CA GLU A 178 2.32 -21.98 -14.36
C GLU A 178 2.06 -23.42 -13.88
N LYS A 179 3.11 -24.19 -13.58
CA LYS A 179 2.95 -25.54 -13.00
C LYS A 179 2.35 -25.48 -11.60
N LEU A 180 2.79 -24.53 -10.76
CA LEU A 180 2.26 -24.34 -9.42
C LEU A 180 0.78 -23.93 -9.45
N SER A 181 0.40 -23.01 -10.33
CA SER A 181 -1.00 -22.56 -10.46
C SER A 181 -1.92 -23.68 -10.95
N LEU A 182 -1.49 -24.46 -11.95
CA LEU A 182 -2.27 -25.61 -12.43
C LEU A 182 -2.41 -26.69 -11.36
N GLY A 183 -1.35 -26.95 -10.59
CA GLY A 183 -1.40 -27.88 -9.46
C GLY A 183 -2.41 -27.43 -8.39
N ALA A 184 -2.33 -26.17 -7.97
CA ALA A 184 -3.24 -25.59 -6.99
C ALA A 184 -4.70 -25.58 -7.47
N GLU A 185 -4.95 -25.32 -8.76
CA GLU A 185 -6.29 -25.35 -9.34
C GLU A 185 -6.91 -26.76 -9.28
N VAL A 186 -6.12 -27.79 -9.61
CA VAL A 186 -6.58 -29.18 -9.56
C VAL A 186 -6.89 -29.60 -8.12
N GLU A 187 -6.02 -29.25 -7.17
CA GLU A 187 -6.24 -29.53 -5.75
C GLU A 187 -7.47 -28.80 -5.21
N LEU A 188 -7.66 -27.53 -5.57
CA LEU A 188 -8.84 -26.75 -5.19
C LEU A 188 -10.12 -27.39 -5.75
N LYS A 189 -10.13 -27.78 -7.03
CA LYS A 189 -11.28 -28.48 -7.64
C LYS A 189 -11.60 -29.78 -6.90
N ARG A 190 -10.59 -30.58 -6.56
CA ARG A 190 -10.75 -31.82 -5.78
C ARG A 190 -11.23 -31.55 -4.35
N ALA A 191 -10.71 -30.51 -3.69
CA ALA A 191 -11.14 -30.12 -2.35
C ALA A 191 -12.61 -29.65 -2.37
N ARG A 192 -13.00 -28.87 -3.38
CA ARG A 192 -14.37 -28.40 -3.58
C ARG A 192 -15.35 -29.56 -3.76
N THR A 193 -15.02 -30.57 -4.55
CA THR A 193 -15.90 -31.74 -4.73
C THR A 193 -16.02 -32.57 -3.44
N LYS A 194 -14.92 -32.74 -2.70
CA LYS A 194 -14.94 -33.40 -1.39
C LYS A 194 -15.82 -32.65 -0.38
N LEU A 195 -15.67 -31.33 -0.28
CA LEU A 195 -16.49 -30.50 0.60
C LEU A 195 -17.98 -30.55 0.22
N ARG A 196 -18.29 -30.55 -1.08
CA ARG A 196 -19.66 -30.71 -1.56
C ARG A 196 -20.25 -32.07 -1.18
N GLN A 197 -19.48 -33.15 -1.34
CA GLN A 197 -19.90 -34.49 -0.96
C GLN A 197 -20.11 -34.61 0.56
N ALA A 198 -19.18 -34.11 1.36
CA ALA A 198 -19.30 -34.05 2.82
C ALA A 198 -20.54 -33.24 3.23
N GLY A 199 -20.77 -32.08 2.60
CA GLY A 199 -21.96 -31.28 2.82
C GLY A 199 -23.25 -32.07 2.56
N LYS A 200 -23.32 -32.81 1.45
CA LYS A 200 -24.49 -33.66 1.14
C LYS A 200 -24.71 -34.76 2.17
N GLN A 201 -23.64 -35.39 2.65
CA GLN A 201 -23.73 -36.39 3.71
C GLN A 201 -24.26 -35.76 5.01
N ILE A 202 -23.73 -34.60 5.41
CA ILE A 202 -24.20 -33.87 6.57
C ILE A 202 -25.68 -33.48 6.42
N HIS A 203 -26.10 -33.02 5.23
CA HIS A 203 -27.49 -32.70 4.97
C HIS A 203 -28.42 -33.93 5.06
N GLY A 204 -27.93 -35.10 4.62
CA GLY A 204 -28.61 -36.38 4.83
C GLY A 204 -28.81 -36.70 6.32
N VAL A 205 -27.78 -36.50 7.14
CA VAL A 205 -27.85 -36.71 8.61
C VAL A 205 -28.75 -35.67 9.29
N ILE A 206 -28.73 -34.41 8.83
CA ILE A 206 -29.67 -33.37 9.30
C ILE A 206 -31.11 -33.79 9.02
N SER A 207 -31.37 -34.36 7.84
CA SER A 207 -32.69 -34.83 7.42
C SER A 207 -33.13 -36.05 8.23
N SER A 208 -32.24 -37.00 8.51
CA SER A 208 -32.55 -38.15 9.38
C SER A 208 -32.80 -37.70 10.82
N GLY A 209 -31.96 -36.81 11.38
CA GLY A 209 -32.18 -36.20 12.69
C GLY A 209 -33.50 -35.42 12.78
N TYR A 210 -33.91 -34.73 11.71
CA TYR A 210 -35.23 -34.10 11.63
C TYR A 210 -36.38 -35.11 11.66
N LYS A 211 -36.26 -36.24 10.95
CA LYS A 211 -37.25 -37.33 11.02
C LYS A 211 -37.35 -37.91 12.43
N ILE A 212 -36.23 -38.11 13.11
CA ILE A 212 -36.19 -38.58 14.51
C ILE A 212 -36.89 -37.56 15.43
N GLU A 213 -36.61 -36.26 15.29
CA GLU A 213 -37.32 -35.22 16.08
C GLU A 213 -38.83 -35.25 15.84
N ARG A 214 -39.27 -35.41 14.58
CA ARG A 214 -40.68 -35.57 14.20
C ARG A 214 -41.32 -36.80 14.84
N GLN A 215 -40.66 -37.95 14.77
CA GLN A 215 -41.16 -39.20 15.35
C GLN A 215 -41.20 -39.13 16.88
N ALA A 216 -40.18 -38.56 17.52
CA ALA A 216 -40.15 -38.34 18.96
C ALA A 216 -41.23 -37.35 19.42
N GLY A 217 -41.51 -36.32 18.62
CA GLY A 217 -42.64 -35.40 18.85
C GLY A 217 -43.98 -36.13 18.84
N GLY A 218 -44.27 -36.88 17.76
CA GLY A 218 -45.51 -37.66 17.67
C GLY A 218 -45.64 -38.73 18.76
N LEU A 219 -44.55 -39.40 19.12
CA LEU A 219 -44.54 -40.38 20.21
C LEU A 219 -44.78 -39.70 21.57
N LYS A 220 -44.20 -38.51 21.79
CA LYS A 220 -44.45 -37.72 22.99
C LYS A 220 -45.92 -37.31 23.10
N ASP A 221 -46.55 -36.96 21.98
CA ASP A 221 -47.97 -36.61 21.94
C ASP A 221 -48.84 -37.81 22.32
N ILE A 222 -48.58 -39.00 21.76
CA ILE A 222 -49.27 -40.24 22.15
C ILE A 222 -49.04 -40.56 23.63
N LEU A 223 -47.79 -40.50 24.09
CA LEU A 223 -47.45 -40.74 25.49
C LEU A 223 -48.12 -39.74 26.43
N SER A 224 -48.50 -38.55 25.95
CA SER A 224 -49.17 -37.53 26.75
C SER A 224 -50.62 -37.91 27.11
N GLU A 225 -51.26 -38.74 26.29
CA GLU A 225 -52.62 -39.25 26.48
C GLU A 225 -52.70 -40.40 27.49
N LEU A 226 -51.59 -41.14 27.67
CA LEU A 226 -51.52 -42.26 28.62
C LEU A 226 -51.46 -41.80 30.10
N PRO A 227 -51.94 -42.62 31.06
CA PRO A 227 -51.81 -42.36 32.49
C PRO A 227 -50.34 -42.15 32.92
N LYS A 228 -50.12 -41.18 33.83
CA LYS A 228 -48.77 -40.71 34.21
C LYS A 228 -47.86 -41.80 34.78
N ARG A 229 -48.41 -42.80 35.46
CA ARG A 229 -47.66 -43.82 36.21
C ARG A 229 -46.82 -44.71 35.30
N ASP A 230 -47.35 -45.08 34.13
CA ASP A 230 -46.67 -45.98 33.19
C ASP A 230 -45.91 -45.21 32.09
N ALA A 231 -46.37 -44.00 31.74
CA ALA A 231 -45.80 -43.22 30.64
C ALA A 231 -44.66 -42.26 31.03
N SER A 232 -44.51 -41.92 32.33
CA SER A 232 -43.56 -40.89 32.78
C SER A 232 -42.09 -41.18 32.41
N GLY A 233 -41.65 -42.43 32.57
CA GLY A 233 -40.30 -42.86 32.18
C GLY A 233 -40.06 -42.64 30.68
N PHE A 234 -40.94 -43.17 29.83
CA PHE A 234 -40.84 -43.02 28.37
C PHE A 234 -40.91 -41.55 27.94
N ARG A 235 -41.75 -40.71 28.57
CA ARG A 235 -41.81 -39.27 28.26
C ARG A 235 -40.47 -38.58 28.49
N SER A 236 -39.79 -38.92 29.59
CA SER A 236 -38.48 -38.34 29.91
C SER A 236 -37.41 -38.79 28.91
N GLU A 237 -37.42 -40.07 28.53
CA GLU A 237 -36.46 -40.64 27.58
C GLU A 237 -36.65 -40.09 26.17
N VAL A 238 -37.90 -40.06 25.67
CA VAL A 238 -38.24 -39.49 24.36
C VAL A 238 -37.89 -37.99 24.32
N SER A 239 -38.15 -37.25 25.39
CA SER A 239 -37.77 -35.84 25.47
C SER A 239 -36.25 -35.65 25.46
N ARG A 240 -35.50 -36.52 26.15
CA ARG A 240 -34.03 -36.51 26.15
C ARG A 240 -33.51 -36.77 24.73
N LEU A 241 -33.94 -37.85 24.08
CA LEU A 241 -33.53 -38.22 22.72
C LEU A 241 -33.90 -37.13 21.69
N ALA A 242 -35.08 -36.54 21.79
CA ALA A 242 -35.49 -35.43 20.92
C ALA A 242 -34.59 -34.20 21.09
N SER A 243 -34.24 -33.86 22.33
CA SER A 243 -33.37 -32.72 22.63
C SER A 243 -31.93 -32.96 22.14
N GLU A 244 -31.44 -34.18 22.25
CA GLU A 244 -30.13 -34.62 21.75
C GLU A 244 -30.07 -34.53 20.22
N ALA A 245 -31.04 -35.13 19.52
CA ALA A 245 -31.15 -35.04 18.06
C ALA A 245 -31.23 -33.58 17.56
N LYS A 246 -31.98 -32.73 18.27
CA LYS A 246 -32.09 -31.30 17.95
C LYS A 246 -30.76 -30.56 18.15
N ARG A 247 -30.01 -30.89 19.20
CA ARG A 247 -28.69 -30.30 19.49
C ARG A 247 -27.70 -30.70 18.40
N GLU A 248 -27.61 -31.98 18.07
CA GLU A 248 -26.75 -32.50 17.01
C GLU A 248 -27.08 -31.85 15.66
N ARG A 249 -28.36 -31.75 15.30
CA ARG A 249 -28.77 -31.07 14.07
C ARG A 249 -28.32 -29.61 14.04
N ARG A 250 -28.42 -28.88 15.15
CA ARG A 250 -27.96 -27.48 15.22
C ARG A 250 -26.45 -27.37 15.00
N VAL A 251 -25.67 -28.32 15.50
CA VAL A 251 -24.22 -28.39 15.26
C VAL A 251 -23.95 -28.66 13.78
N LEU A 252 -24.55 -29.69 13.21
CA LEU A 252 -24.39 -30.04 11.80
C LEU A 252 -24.82 -28.91 10.85
N ASN A 253 -25.89 -28.18 11.19
CA ASN A 253 -26.36 -27.06 10.37
C ASN A 253 -25.36 -25.88 10.38
N LYS A 254 -24.60 -25.69 11.47
CA LYS A 254 -23.49 -24.73 11.51
C LYS A 254 -22.35 -25.16 10.59
N GLU A 255 -22.02 -26.45 10.55
CA GLU A 255 -20.99 -26.99 9.66
C GLU A 255 -21.39 -26.85 8.18
N VAL A 256 -22.64 -27.13 7.82
CA VAL A 256 -23.14 -26.88 6.45
C VAL A 256 -23.08 -25.39 6.11
N LYS A 257 -23.43 -24.51 7.06
CA LYS A 257 -23.30 -23.06 6.85
C LYS A 257 -21.86 -22.64 6.61
N LYS A 258 -20.88 -23.22 7.30
CA LYS A 258 -19.45 -22.97 7.03
C LYS A 258 -19.08 -23.38 5.60
N ILE A 259 -19.54 -24.56 5.14
CA ILE A 259 -19.31 -25.02 3.75
C ILE A 259 -19.93 -24.04 2.74
N SER A 260 -21.16 -23.59 2.99
CA SER A 260 -21.85 -22.63 2.12
C SER A 260 -21.17 -21.26 2.08
N ASN A 261 -20.59 -20.80 3.20
CA ASN A 261 -19.84 -19.54 3.24
C ASN A 261 -18.60 -19.54 2.35
N TYR A 262 -18.03 -20.72 2.05
CA TYR A 262 -16.96 -20.86 1.06
C TYR A 262 -17.45 -20.82 -0.41
N GLY A 263 -18.73 -20.50 -0.65
CA GLY A 263 -19.31 -20.44 -2.00
C GLY A 263 -19.59 -21.82 -2.62
N ILE A 264 -19.62 -22.87 -1.79
CA ILE A 264 -19.91 -24.24 -2.21
C ILE A 264 -21.38 -24.52 -1.94
N SER A 265 -22.17 -24.70 -3.00
CA SER A 265 -23.56 -25.15 -2.89
C SER A 265 -23.63 -26.63 -2.52
N VAL A 266 -24.26 -26.89 -1.38
CA VAL A 266 -24.52 -28.23 -0.85
C VAL A 266 -25.90 -28.69 -1.27
#